data_AF-A0A3S3FDK2-F1
#
_entry.id   AF-A0A3S3FDK2-F1
#
_cell.length_a   1.000
_cell.length_b   1.000
_cell.length_c   1.000
_cell.angle_alpha   90.00
_cell.angle_beta   90.00
_cell.angle_gamma   90.00
#
_symmetry.space_group_name_H-M   'P 1'
#
loop_
_entity.id
_entity.type
_entity.pdbx_description
1 polymer ?
#
loop_
_entity_poly.entity_id
_entity_poly.type
_entity_poly.pdbx_seq_one_letter_code
_entity_poly.pdbx_strand_id
1 'polypeptide(L)'
;MTAKAEVLPKPDSANQAKPSRLLKIKGSTVTIDHTAAQKAFGSSDEDFINGFLRQLVNVGSHGKTPDDQGTAFVASIVKGIEPQDQIEAMLASQMAAVHMATMTFARRLAHCETIPQQDSAERAFNKLTRTF
;
A
#
# COMPACT_ATOMS: atom_id res chain seq x y z
N MET A 1 -46.23 -8.99 -25.77
CA MET A 1 -45.01 -8.32 -26.27
C MET A 1 -43.84 -8.83 -25.44
N THR A 2 -43.12 -9.85 -25.92
CA THR A 2 -41.99 -10.47 -25.20
C THR A 2 -40.69 -9.87 -25.72
N ALA A 3 -40.09 -8.97 -24.95
CA ALA A 3 -38.76 -8.44 -25.22
C ALA A 3 -37.71 -9.54 -24.96
N LYS A 4 -36.96 -9.93 -25.98
CA LYS A 4 -35.75 -10.74 -25.81
C LYS A 4 -34.68 -9.86 -25.17
N ALA A 5 -34.20 -10.25 -24.00
CA ALA A 5 -33.03 -9.63 -23.40
C ALA A 5 -31.79 -10.02 -24.23
N GLU A 6 -31.24 -9.06 -24.95
CA GLU A 6 -29.96 -9.18 -25.62
C GLU A 6 -28.87 -9.19 -24.55
N VAL A 7 -28.29 -10.36 -24.31
CA VAL A 7 -27.19 -10.53 -23.36
C VAL A 7 -25.97 -9.83 -23.97
N LEU A 8 -25.59 -8.70 -23.38
CA LEU A 8 -24.34 -8.00 -23.70
C LEU A 8 -23.17 -9.01 -23.76
N PRO A 9 -22.30 -8.94 -24.78
CA PRO A 9 -21.15 -9.82 -24.87
C PRO A 9 -20.30 -9.66 -23.59
N LYS A 10 -19.92 -10.78 -22.98
CA LYS A 10 -18.99 -10.78 -21.85
C LYS A 10 -17.72 -10.04 -22.30
N PRO A 11 -17.20 -9.08 -21.51
CA PRO A 11 -15.98 -8.39 -21.88
C PRO A 11 -14.87 -9.42 -22.08
N ASP A 12 -14.17 -9.31 -23.21
CA ASP A 12 -13.08 -10.21 -23.58
C ASP A 12 -12.12 -10.38 -22.41
N SER A 13 -12.03 -11.60 -21.88
CA SER A 13 -11.04 -11.99 -20.87
C SER A 13 -9.62 -12.08 -21.43
N ALA A 14 -9.42 -11.64 -22.67
CA ALA A 14 -8.14 -11.61 -23.35
C ALA A 14 -7.39 -10.33 -22.92
N ASN A 15 -6.42 -10.51 -22.03
CA ASN A 15 -5.41 -9.53 -21.63
C ASN A 15 -5.75 -8.58 -20.48
N GLN A 16 -6.46 -9.06 -19.45
CA GLN A 16 -6.17 -8.59 -18.10
C GLN A 16 -4.86 -9.24 -17.65
N ALA A 17 -3.73 -8.72 -18.11
CA ALA A 17 -2.46 -8.99 -17.44
C ALA A 17 -2.69 -8.64 -15.97
N LYS A 18 -2.81 -9.65 -15.11
CA LYS A 18 -2.90 -9.45 -13.66
C LYS A 18 -1.79 -8.46 -13.33
N PRO A 19 -2.10 -7.28 -12.76
CA PRO A 19 -1.07 -6.28 -12.51
C PRO A 19 0.01 -6.96 -11.70
N SER A 20 1.20 -7.09 -12.30
CA SER A 20 2.32 -7.81 -11.69
C SER A 20 2.57 -7.17 -10.33
N ARG A 21 2.33 -7.92 -9.26
CA ARG A 21 2.66 -7.46 -7.91
C ARG A 21 4.17 -7.28 -7.84
N LEU A 22 4.62 -6.17 -7.26
CA LEU A 22 6.05 -5.86 -7.10
C LEU A 22 6.79 -6.92 -6.28
N LEU A 23 6.04 -7.62 -5.42
CA LEU A 23 6.55 -8.68 -4.57
C LEU A 23 5.49 -9.75 -4.33
N LYS A 24 5.97 -10.92 -3.92
CA LYS A 24 5.15 -11.98 -3.33
C LYS A 24 5.81 -12.46 -2.05
N ILE A 25 5.01 -12.56 -1.00
CA ILE A 25 5.45 -13.09 0.29
C ILE A 25 4.93 -14.52 0.44
N LYS A 26 5.84 -15.47 0.67
CA LYS A 26 5.52 -16.87 1.01
C LYS A 26 6.23 -17.24 2.30
N GLY A 27 5.50 -17.29 3.40
CA GLY A 27 6.08 -17.50 4.72
C GLY A 27 7.06 -16.37 5.07
N SER A 28 8.33 -16.71 5.29
CA SER A 28 9.42 -15.75 5.53
C SER A 28 10.16 -15.32 4.26
N THR A 29 9.84 -15.90 3.09
CA THR A 29 10.52 -15.59 1.83
C THR A 29 9.76 -14.49 1.08
N VAL A 30 10.47 -13.42 0.73
CA VAL A 30 9.97 -12.34 -0.12
C VAL A 30 10.65 -12.45 -1.48
N THR A 31 9.87 -12.66 -2.53
CA THR A 31 10.37 -12.63 -3.92
C THR A 31 9.99 -11.30 -4.55
N ILE A 32 10.96 -10.61 -5.13
CA ILE A 32 10.81 -9.27 -5.72
C ILE A 32 10.86 -9.39 -7.25
N ASP A 33 9.97 -8.68 -7.92
CA ASP A 33 10.08 -8.43 -9.36
C ASP A 33 10.86 -7.13 -9.56
N HIS A 34 12.17 -7.25 -9.79
CA HIS A 34 13.06 -6.09 -9.89
C HIS A 34 12.68 -5.17 -11.05
N THR A 35 12.29 -5.69 -12.21
CA THR A 35 11.88 -4.86 -13.34
C THR A 35 10.61 -4.06 -13.02
N ALA A 36 9.62 -4.71 -12.39
CA ALA A 36 8.41 -4.01 -11.96
C ALA A 36 8.69 -2.98 -10.87
N ALA A 37 9.57 -3.30 -9.91
CA ALA A 37 9.96 -2.41 -8.81
C ALA A 37 10.75 -1.19 -9.30
N GLN A 38 11.67 -1.38 -10.24
CA GLN A 38 12.42 -0.29 -10.86
C GLN A 38 11.48 0.74 -11.49
N LYS A 39 10.52 0.25 -12.29
CA LYS A 39 9.50 1.10 -12.91
C LYS A 39 8.60 1.77 -11.90
N ALA A 40 8.26 1.09 -10.81
CA ALA A 40 7.33 1.62 -9.81
C ALA A 40 7.95 2.66 -8.87
N PHE A 41 9.28 2.64 -8.69
CA PHE A 41 9.98 3.46 -7.71
C PHE A 41 10.99 4.45 -8.32
N GLY A 42 11.05 4.56 -9.65
CA GLY A 42 11.91 5.52 -10.32
C GLY A 42 13.41 5.28 -10.10
N SER A 43 13.83 4.04 -9.84
CA SER A 43 15.24 3.74 -9.53
C SER A 43 15.69 2.44 -10.16
N SER A 44 16.90 2.41 -10.69
CA SER A 44 17.58 1.19 -11.15
C SER A 44 18.53 0.59 -10.10
N ASP A 45 18.73 1.28 -8.96
CA ASP A 45 19.61 0.88 -7.88
C ASP A 45 18.99 -0.28 -7.08
N GLU A 46 19.64 -1.44 -7.13
CA GLU A 46 19.17 -2.65 -6.47
C GLU A 46 19.22 -2.55 -4.95
N ASP A 47 20.22 -1.88 -4.38
CA ASP A 47 20.35 -1.71 -2.93
C ASP A 47 19.22 -0.84 -2.39
N PHE A 48 18.91 0.24 -3.11
CA PHE A 48 17.74 1.06 -2.84
C PHE A 48 16.45 0.24 -2.90
N ILE A 49 16.17 -0.46 -4.02
CA ILE A 49 14.93 -1.24 -4.19
C ILE A 49 14.77 -2.28 -3.08
N ASN A 50 15.84 -3.01 -2.77
CA ASN A 50 15.83 -4.06 -1.75
C ASN A 50 15.55 -3.48 -0.35
N GLY A 51 16.25 -2.40 0.03
CA GLY A 51 16.05 -1.73 1.31
C GLY A 51 14.66 -1.10 1.42
N PHE A 52 14.23 -0.45 0.35
CA PHE A 52 12.95 0.25 0.26
C PHE A 52 11.75 -0.69 0.35
N LEU A 53 11.78 -1.82 -0.38
CA LEU A 53 10.71 -2.82 -0.27
C LEU A 53 10.61 -3.43 1.12
N ARG A 54 11.74 -3.61 1.84
CA ARG A 54 11.70 -4.04 3.25
C ARG A 54 11.01 -3.01 4.14
N GLN A 55 11.21 -1.72 3.89
CA GLN A 55 10.49 -0.67 4.60
C GLN A 55 8.99 -0.74 4.31
N LEU A 56 8.58 -0.92 3.06
CA LEU A 56 7.16 -1.06 2.70
C LEU A 56 6.53 -2.31 3.33
N VAL A 57 7.27 -3.43 3.40
CA VAL A 57 6.81 -4.63 4.13
C VAL A 57 6.56 -4.31 5.59
N ASN A 58 7.50 -3.61 6.25
CA ASN A 58 7.35 -3.25 7.66
C ASN A 58 6.14 -2.32 7.90
N VAL A 59 5.87 -1.39 6.98
CA VAL A 59 4.71 -0.48 7.08
C VAL A 59 3.40 -1.22 6.82
N GLY A 60 3.36 -2.12 5.83
CA GLY A 60 2.16 -2.86 5.46
C GLY A 60 1.81 -4.01 6.41
N SER A 61 2.79 -4.49 7.18
CA SER A 61 2.60 -5.66 8.04
C SER A 61 2.06 -5.30 9.42
N HIS A 62 0.94 -5.91 9.78
CA HIS A 62 0.39 -5.81 11.13
C HIS A 62 0.97 -6.94 11.99
N GLY A 63 2.00 -6.64 12.78
CA GLY A 63 2.59 -7.59 13.74
C GLY A 63 3.96 -8.12 13.32
N LYS A 64 4.31 -9.35 13.74
CA LYS A 64 5.65 -9.93 13.59
C LYS A 64 5.90 -10.67 12.28
N THR A 65 4.83 -10.98 11.52
CA THR A 65 4.91 -11.73 10.27
C THR A 65 4.64 -10.80 9.08
N PRO A 66 5.42 -10.90 7.99
CA PRO A 66 5.16 -10.12 6.79
C PRO A 66 3.76 -10.37 6.22
N ASP A 67 3.04 -9.29 5.89
CA ASP A 67 1.70 -9.31 5.30
C ASP A 67 1.77 -8.96 3.81
N ASP A 68 1.50 -9.94 2.95
CA ASP A 68 1.52 -9.77 1.49
C ASP A 68 0.50 -8.72 1.02
N GLN A 69 -0.70 -8.71 1.60
CA GLN A 69 -1.79 -7.83 1.17
C GLN A 69 -1.58 -6.42 1.68
N GLY A 70 -1.20 -6.27 2.94
CA GLY A 70 -0.85 -4.98 3.51
C GLY A 70 0.34 -4.33 2.79
N THR A 71 1.38 -5.12 2.48
CA THR A 71 2.52 -4.63 1.70
C THR A 71 2.10 -4.24 0.29
N ALA A 72 1.30 -5.06 -0.39
CA ALA A 72 0.81 -4.75 -1.73
C ALA A 72 -0.03 -3.47 -1.74
N PHE A 73 -0.82 -3.20 -0.70
CA PHE A 73 -1.58 -1.97 -0.55
C PHE A 73 -0.67 -0.75 -0.43
N VAL A 74 0.32 -0.76 0.48
CA VAL A 74 1.28 0.33 0.65
C VAL A 74 2.05 0.59 -0.65
N ALA A 75 2.54 -0.48 -1.29
CA ALA A 75 3.23 -0.40 -2.57
C ALA A 75 2.35 0.17 -3.69
N SER A 76 1.05 -0.08 -3.66
CA SER A 76 0.11 0.48 -4.65
C SER A 76 -0.07 1.98 -4.49
N ILE A 77 -0.03 2.51 -3.26
CA ILE A 77 -0.07 3.96 -3.00
C ILE A 77 1.19 4.61 -3.58
N VAL A 78 2.37 4.07 -3.26
CA VAL A 78 3.65 4.59 -3.76
C VAL A 78 3.69 4.56 -5.28
N LYS A 79 3.30 3.43 -5.88
CA LYS A 79 3.24 3.29 -7.34
C LYS A 79 2.27 4.29 -7.98
N GLY A 80 1.13 4.60 -7.33
CA GLY A 80 0.13 5.53 -7.85
C GLY A 80 0.58 6.99 -7.87
N ILE A 81 1.65 7.33 -7.15
CA ILE A 81 2.29 8.65 -7.20
C ILE A 81 3.24 8.77 -8.40
N GLU A 82 3.59 7.64 -9.03
CA GLU A 82 4.48 7.57 -10.20
C GLU A 82 5.84 8.27 -9.99
N PRO A 83 6.59 7.90 -8.92
CA PRO A 83 7.87 8.53 -8.62
C PRO A 83 8.88 8.34 -9.76
N GLN A 84 9.58 9.42 -10.10
CA GLN A 84 10.60 9.46 -11.15
C GLN A 84 12.01 9.22 -10.61
N ASP A 85 12.21 9.37 -9.30
CA ASP A 85 13.47 9.13 -8.62
C ASP A 85 13.31 8.55 -7.19
N GLN A 86 14.44 8.24 -6.57
CA GLN A 86 14.50 7.67 -5.21
C GLN A 86 13.90 8.60 -4.15
N ILE A 87 14.04 9.92 -4.30
CA ILE A 87 13.55 10.91 -3.33
C ILE A 87 12.02 10.96 -3.41
N GLU A 88 11.46 11.02 -4.61
CA GLU A 88 10.01 10.95 -4.81
C GLU A 88 9.43 9.65 -4.26
N ALA A 89 10.10 8.51 -4.49
CA ALA A 89 9.66 7.24 -3.93
C ALA A 89 9.70 7.24 -2.38
N MET A 90 10.73 7.81 -1.77
CA MET A 90 10.82 7.97 -0.32
C MET A 90 9.72 8.86 0.24
N LEU A 91 9.44 10.02 -0.38
CA LEU A 91 8.36 10.92 0.04
C LEU A 91 6.99 10.26 -0.13
N ALA A 92 6.77 9.58 -1.26
CA ALA A 92 5.58 8.78 -1.51
C ALA A 92 5.34 7.71 -0.43
N SER A 93 6.41 7.09 0.04
CA SER A 93 6.35 6.08 1.10
C SER A 93 6.05 6.66 2.46
N GLN A 94 6.60 7.84 2.76
CA GLN A 94 6.27 8.56 3.98
C GLN A 94 4.79 8.95 3.99
N MET A 95 4.26 9.44 2.87
CA MET A 95 2.82 9.70 2.71
C MET A 95 1.98 8.45 2.94
N ALA A 96 2.35 7.32 2.31
CA ALA A 96 1.66 6.05 2.49
C ALA A 96 1.70 5.58 3.96
N ALA A 97 2.85 5.66 4.62
CA ALA A 97 3.02 5.26 6.01
C ALA A 97 2.21 6.15 6.98
N VAL A 98 2.23 7.47 6.78
CA VAL A 98 1.42 8.40 7.57
C VAL A 98 -0.07 8.16 7.34
N HIS A 99 -0.49 7.86 6.11
CA HIS A 99 -1.86 7.52 5.81
C HIS A 99 -2.31 6.25 6.56
N MET A 100 -1.51 5.19 6.54
CA MET A 100 -1.79 3.94 7.26
C MET A 100 -1.91 4.16 8.78
N ALA A 101 -0.99 4.94 9.35
CA ALA A 101 -1.03 5.30 10.76
C ALA A 101 -2.29 6.14 11.08
N THR A 102 -2.63 7.11 10.24
CA THR A 102 -3.83 7.94 10.36
C THR A 102 -5.10 7.08 10.39
N MET A 103 -5.25 6.15 9.45
CA MET A 103 -6.42 5.25 9.42
C MET A 103 -6.48 4.31 10.63
N THR A 104 -5.33 3.87 11.13
CA THR A 104 -5.25 3.09 12.37
C THR A 104 -5.76 3.90 13.57
N PHE A 105 -5.33 5.15 13.70
CA PHE A 105 -5.75 6.01 14.82
C PHE A 105 -7.19 6.51 14.67
N ALA A 106 -7.68 6.74 13.45
CA ALA A 106 -9.08 7.01 13.18
C ALA A 106 -9.97 5.86 13.68
N ARG A 107 -9.60 4.61 13.36
CA ARG A 107 -10.30 3.42 13.87
C ARG A 107 -10.25 3.34 15.40
N ARG A 108 -9.08 3.58 16.01
CA ARG A 108 -8.95 3.56 17.48
C ARG A 108 -9.83 4.63 18.15
N LEU A 109 -9.90 5.82 17.56
CA LEU A 109 -10.74 6.91 18.04
C LEU A 109 -12.23 6.57 17.93
N ALA A 110 -12.66 5.91 16.85
CA ALA A 110 -14.05 5.47 16.68
C ALA A 110 -14.49 4.37 17.67
N HIS A 111 -13.55 3.67 18.30
CA HIS A 111 -13.82 2.55 19.21
C HIS A 111 -13.31 2.79 20.65
N CYS A 112 -13.02 4.03 21.03
CA CYS A 112 -12.61 4.32 22.40
C CYS A 112 -13.78 4.14 23.39
N GLU A 113 -13.50 3.50 24.52
CA GLU A 113 -14.50 3.30 25.59
C GLU A 113 -14.20 4.17 26.81
N THR A 114 -13.04 4.80 26.84
CA THR A 114 -12.56 5.62 27.96
C THR A 114 -11.96 6.93 27.46
N ILE A 115 -12.07 7.99 28.28
CA ILE A 115 -11.50 9.30 27.98
C ILE A 115 -9.98 9.22 27.72
N PRO A 116 -9.16 8.48 28.50
CA PRO A 116 -7.73 8.36 28.21
C PRO A 116 -7.41 7.73 26.85
N GLN A 117 -8.21 6.74 26.40
CA GLN A 117 -8.05 6.15 25.06
C GLN A 117 -8.42 7.16 23.97
N GLN A 118 -9.52 7.90 24.17
CA GLN A 118 -9.95 8.95 23.25
C GLN A 118 -8.86 10.03 23.10
N ASP A 119 -8.37 10.57 24.22
CA ASP A 119 -7.33 11.60 24.22
C ASP A 119 -6.02 11.11 23.58
N SER A 120 -5.66 9.83 23.78
CA SER A 120 -4.46 9.27 23.16
C SER A 120 -4.63 9.12 21.64
N ALA A 121 -5.78 8.63 21.18
CA ALA A 121 -6.03 8.37 19.76
C ALA A 121 -6.23 9.67 18.98
N GLU A 122 -7.00 10.62 19.53
CA GLU A 122 -7.23 11.96 18.96
C GLU A 122 -5.91 12.71 18.78
N ARG A 123 -5.04 12.75 19.80
CA ARG A 123 -3.75 13.46 19.71
C ARG A 123 -2.84 12.87 18.65
N ALA A 124 -2.81 11.55 18.51
CA ALA A 124 -2.01 10.89 17.47
C ALA A 124 -2.57 11.18 16.08
N PHE A 125 -3.88 11.03 15.90
CA PHE A 125 -4.58 11.34 14.65
C PHE A 125 -4.31 12.79 14.20
N ASN A 126 -4.54 13.76 15.08
CA ASN A 126 -4.36 15.19 14.78
C ASN A 126 -2.90 15.61 14.54
N LYS A 127 -1.91 14.81 14.96
CA LYS A 127 -0.51 15.05 14.61
C LYS A 127 -0.17 14.54 13.22
N LEU A 128 -0.69 13.36 12.86
CA LEU A 128 -0.43 12.72 11.58
C LEU A 128 -1.13 13.43 10.41
N THR A 129 -2.34 13.95 10.62
CA THR A 129 -3.10 14.67 9.58
C THR A 129 -2.57 16.06 9.24
N ARG A 130 -1.45 16.49 9.85
CA ARG A 130 -0.83 17.80 9.60
C ARG A 130 0.46 17.73 8.79
N THR A 131 0.97 16.53 8.47
CA THR A 131 2.27 16.36 7.80
C THR A 131 2.18 16.30 6.28
N PHE A 132 1.00 16.04 5.73
CA PHE A 132 0.66 16.00 4.31
C PHE A 132 -0.81 16.43 4.15
#